data_AF-A0A0G2HNW5-F1
#
_entry.id   AF-A0A0G2HNW5-F1
#
_cell.length_a   1.000
_cell.length_b   1.000
_cell.length_c   1.000
_cell.angle_alpha   90.00
_cell.angle_beta   90.00
_cell.angle_gamma   90.00
#
_symmetry.space_group_name_H-M   'P 1'
#
loop_
_entity.id
_entity.type
_entity.pdbx_description
1 polymer ?
#
loop_
_entity_poly.entity_id
_entity_poly.type
_entity_poly.pdbx_seq_one_letter_code
_entity_poly.pdbx_strand_id
1 'polypeptide(L)'
;MAFQPTPMDIPAIITVASGSGGRSGDTASFASERRITPTWTVSQLKTKLETMTGIPPSSQRLKLKSPGREDQWVEGENRVVGDWGLGRGCEFEVHDTRPPAARPNFSDLSSVEKYTLPTSTYETLPNSVLSWKKNQKLGRFDPTALSPEDMLKQQVEKDQQEIKQRGIELSKRAIVHPSTPPHIRRGTIRFIGPVPTIPSPLVKSLPSSSAAAEDEDKDDKNEEEEGNISDLLAPIWVGIELDEPTGKNDGSVGGRRYFNCLEKRGVFVKPEKVEVGDFPPLDLGLEDEDLEEI
;
A
#
# COMPACT_ATOMS: atom_id res chain seq x y z
N MET A 1 44.26 48.05 27.74
CA MET A 1 43.40 47.57 26.64
C MET A 1 42.25 46.81 27.28
N ALA A 2 41.02 47.30 27.15
CA ALA A 2 39.86 46.61 27.70
C ALA A 2 39.53 45.39 26.82
N PHE A 3 39.39 44.22 27.45
CA PHE A 3 38.92 43.00 26.80
C PHE A 3 37.47 43.23 26.35
N GLN A 4 37.21 43.32 25.05
CA GLN A 4 35.83 43.26 24.58
C GLN A 4 35.36 41.81 24.69
N PRO A 5 34.20 41.55 25.33
CA PRO A 5 33.66 40.19 25.43
C PRO A 5 33.42 39.64 24.02
N THR A 6 33.81 38.39 23.79
CA THR A 6 33.53 37.73 22.51
C THR A 6 32.01 37.65 22.33
N PRO A 7 31.46 38.17 21.22
CA PRO A 7 30.03 38.09 20.96
C PRO A 7 29.63 36.62 20.94
N MET A 8 28.71 36.24 21.83
CA MET A 8 28.24 34.86 21.89
C MET A 8 27.41 34.56 20.65
N ASP A 9 27.66 33.39 20.05
CA ASP A 9 26.83 32.90 18.96
C ASP A 9 25.40 32.64 19.45
N ILE A 10 24.43 33.06 18.64
CA ILE A 10 23.00 32.88 18.92
C ILE A 10 22.50 31.70 18.07
N PRO A 11 21.83 30.71 18.68
CA PRO A 11 21.18 29.64 17.92
C PRO A 11 19.97 30.20 17.17
N ALA A 12 19.93 29.94 15.87
CA ALA A 12 18.82 30.28 14.98
C ALA A 12 18.45 29.06 14.11
N ILE A 13 17.16 28.91 13.83
CA ILE A 13 16.66 27.89 12.92
C ILE A 13 16.81 28.42 11.49
N ILE A 14 17.36 27.63 10.59
CA ILE A 14 17.42 27.95 9.17
C ILE A 14 16.38 27.10 8.45
N THR A 15 15.45 27.76 7.75
CA THR A 15 14.44 27.10 6.92
C THR A 15 14.55 27.57 5.47
N VAL A 16 14.12 26.74 4.53
CA VAL A 16 13.96 27.15 3.12
C VAL A 16 12.48 27.25 2.82
N ALA A 17 12.05 28.38 2.27
CA ALA A 17 10.66 28.60 1.89
C ALA A 17 10.27 27.67 0.74
N SER A 18 9.23 26.86 0.95
CA SER A 18 8.59 26.10 -0.12
C SER A 18 8.03 27.09 -1.16
N GLY A 19 8.30 26.85 -2.44
CA GLY A 19 7.83 27.73 -3.51
C GLY A 19 6.31 27.85 -3.46
N SER A 20 5.80 29.07 -3.33
CA SER A 20 4.38 29.40 -3.19
C SER A 20 3.50 28.64 -4.20
N GLY A 21 2.78 27.64 -3.71
CA GLY A 21 1.88 26.83 -4.53
C GLY A 21 1.23 25.65 -3.82
N GLY A 22 0.83 25.77 -2.56
CA GLY A 22 0.14 24.67 -1.88
C GLY A 22 -0.46 25.05 -0.53
N ARG A 23 -1.72 24.70 -0.31
CA ARG A 23 -2.55 24.99 0.87
C ARG A 23 -1.86 24.63 2.19
N SER A 24 -2.02 25.52 3.19
CA SER A 24 -2.00 25.27 4.65
C SER A 24 -1.47 23.89 5.08
N GLY A 25 -0.14 23.80 5.21
CA GLY A 25 0.56 22.58 5.62
C GLY A 25 2.00 22.46 5.12
N ASP A 26 2.62 23.55 4.64
CA ASP A 26 3.99 23.54 4.11
C ASP A 26 5.00 23.28 5.24
N THR A 27 5.35 22.00 5.43
CA THR A 27 6.55 21.61 6.15
C THR A 27 7.75 22.16 5.38
N ALA A 28 8.58 22.98 6.04
CA ALA A 28 9.83 23.44 5.45
C ALA A 28 10.59 22.25 4.85
N SER A 29 10.95 22.34 3.56
CA SER A 29 11.63 21.25 2.85
C SER A 29 13.01 20.95 3.46
N PHE A 30 13.53 21.89 4.26
CA PHE A 30 14.78 21.81 4.99
C PHE A 30 14.67 22.67 6.26
N ALA A 31 15.03 22.10 7.41
CA ALA A 31 15.14 22.82 8.68
C ALA A 31 16.43 22.38 9.41
N SER A 32 17.30 23.33 9.75
CA SER A 32 18.56 23.05 10.47
C SER A 32 18.86 24.16 11.47
N GLU A 33 19.15 23.80 12.71
CA GLU A 33 19.61 24.76 13.73
C GLU A 33 21.09 25.12 13.50
N ARG A 34 21.41 26.42 13.52
CA ARG A 34 22.76 26.95 13.30
C ARG A 34 23.09 28.06 14.29
N ARG A 35 24.38 28.16 14.61
CA ARG A 35 24.94 29.23 15.43
C ARG A 35 25.33 30.40 14.54
N ILE A 36 24.73 31.55 14.79
CA ILE A 36 24.97 32.80 14.05
C ILE A 36 25.69 33.76 14.98
N THR A 37 26.87 34.22 14.55
CA THR A 37 27.59 35.27 15.26
C THR A 37 26.96 36.62 14.94
N PRO A 38 26.51 37.40 15.94
CA PRO A 38 25.84 38.67 15.69
C PRO A 38 26.67 39.67 14.89
N THR A 39 28.01 39.59 14.93
CA THR A 39 28.93 40.49 14.21
C THR A 39 29.08 40.18 12.72
N TRP A 40 28.50 39.07 12.23
CA TRP A 40 28.53 38.79 10.80
C TRP A 40 27.76 39.84 10.03
N THR A 41 28.23 40.15 8.83
CA THR A 41 27.42 40.90 7.87
C THR A 41 26.38 40.00 7.22
N VAL A 42 25.31 40.58 6.69
CA VAL A 42 24.30 39.83 5.93
C VAL A 42 24.93 39.04 4.78
N SER A 43 25.91 39.62 4.08
CA SER A 43 26.65 38.93 3.01
C SER A 43 27.40 37.69 3.52
N GLN A 44 28.08 37.80 4.67
CA GLN A 44 28.78 36.66 5.28
C GLN A 44 27.82 35.56 5.72
N LEU A 45 26.65 35.93 6.25
CA LEU A 45 25.59 34.98 6.58
C LEU A 45 25.11 34.26 5.32
N LYS A 46 24.81 34.98 4.24
CA LYS A 46 24.33 34.39 2.98
C LYS A 46 25.32 33.38 2.38
N THR A 47 26.61 33.72 2.35
CA THR A 47 27.67 32.79 1.90
C THR A 47 27.71 31.51 2.75
N LYS A 48 27.49 31.61 4.07
CA LYS A 48 27.42 30.43 4.95
C LYS A 48 26.15 29.61 4.76
N LEU A 49 25.04 30.25 4.39
CA LEU A 49 23.77 29.56 4.11
C LEU A 49 23.77 28.82 2.78
N GLU A 50 24.61 29.21 1.82
CA GLU A 50 24.72 28.55 0.51
C GLU A 50 25.14 27.08 0.64
N THR A 51 26.12 26.77 1.48
CA THR A 51 26.60 25.39 1.67
C THR A 51 25.54 24.44 2.26
N MET A 52 24.52 25.01 2.90
CA MET A 52 23.44 24.27 3.54
C MET A 52 22.18 24.20 2.67
N THR A 53 21.82 25.32 2.03
CA THR A 53 20.57 25.47 1.27
C THR A 53 20.75 25.21 -0.23
N GLY A 54 21.98 25.25 -0.75
CA GLY A 54 22.26 25.18 -2.18
C GLY A 54 21.76 26.39 -2.99
N ILE A 55 21.37 27.48 -2.31
CA ILE A 55 20.91 28.72 -2.94
C ILE A 55 22.09 29.71 -2.97
N PRO A 56 22.51 30.24 -4.13
CA PRO A 56 23.58 31.22 -4.21
C PRO A 56 23.26 32.53 -3.45
N PRO A 57 24.23 33.22 -2.81
CA PRO A 57 23.99 34.45 -2.05
C PRO A 57 23.25 35.55 -2.81
N SER A 58 23.51 35.66 -4.12
CA SER A 58 22.84 36.60 -5.03
C SER A 58 21.35 36.31 -5.22
N SER A 59 20.94 35.06 -5.01
CA SER A 59 19.56 34.58 -5.15
C SER A 59 18.91 34.25 -3.80
N GLN A 60 19.55 34.58 -2.69
CA GLN A 60 19.00 34.42 -1.35
C GLN A 60 18.31 35.71 -0.88
N ARG A 61 17.03 35.59 -0.54
CA ARG A 61 16.30 36.61 0.21
C ARG A 61 15.94 36.07 1.59
N LEU A 62 16.42 36.73 2.64
CA LEU A 62 16.28 36.26 4.01
C LEU A 62 15.13 36.97 4.72
N LYS A 63 14.29 36.20 5.41
CA LYS A 63 13.22 36.68 6.28
C LYS A 63 13.47 36.20 7.70
N LEU A 64 13.63 37.13 8.63
CA LEU A 64 13.85 36.86 10.05
C LEU A 64 12.50 36.79 10.76
N LYS A 65 12.20 35.63 11.34
CA LYS A 65 11.06 35.43 12.25
C LYS A 65 11.60 35.36 13.67
N SER A 66 11.16 36.28 14.52
CA SER A 66 11.58 36.34 15.92
C SER A 66 10.36 36.09 16.81
N PRO A 67 10.47 35.24 17.86
CA PRO A 67 9.34 34.98 18.75
C PRO A 67 8.78 36.28 19.35
N GLY A 68 7.51 36.57 19.10
CA GLY A 68 6.84 37.77 19.61
C GLY A 68 7.15 39.09 18.87
N ARG A 69 7.81 39.04 17.70
CA ARG A 69 7.94 40.18 16.78
C ARG A 69 7.37 39.82 15.42
N GLU A 70 6.97 40.85 14.66
CA GLU A 70 6.58 40.67 13.26
C GLU A 70 7.79 40.24 12.41
N ASP A 71 7.52 39.40 11.41
CA ASP A 71 8.51 38.93 10.46
C ASP A 71 9.13 40.09 9.67
N GLN A 72 10.46 40.10 9.56
CA GLN A 72 11.20 41.18 8.91
C GLN A 72 12.07 40.68 7.77
N TRP A 73 12.04 41.39 6.63
CA TRP A 73 12.98 41.15 5.54
C TRP A 73 14.33 41.76 5.86
N VAL A 74 15.39 40.94 5.78
CA VAL A 74 16.75 41.37 6.05
C VAL A 74 17.30 42.05 4.80
N GLU A 75 17.63 43.34 4.92
CA GLU A 75 18.14 44.18 3.82
C GLU A 75 19.54 44.73 4.09
N GLY A 76 20.31 44.99 3.03
CA GLY A 76 21.64 45.58 3.11
C GLY A 76 22.74 44.57 3.44
N GLU A 77 23.49 44.17 2.41
CA GLU A 77 24.58 43.17 2.48
C GLU A 77 25.68 43.50 3.50
N ASN A 78 25.92 44.80 3.75
CA ASN A 78 26.97 45.30 4.63
C ASN A 78 26.50 45.52 6.08
N ARG A 79 25.19 45.39 6.36
CA ARG A 79 24.67 45.54 7.72
C ARG A 79 25.01 44.32 8.57
N VAL A 80 25.17 44.55 9.86
CA VAL A 80 25.47 43.52 10.83
C VAL A 80 24.18 42.79 11.20
N VAL A 81 24.23 41.46 11.26
CA VAL A 81 23.03 40.64 11.48
C VAL A 81 22.45 40.87 12.89
N GLY A 82 23.29 41.21 13.88
CA GLY A 82 22.88 41.58 15.23
C GLY A 82 21.91 42.77 15.30
N ASP A 83 21.99 43.72 14.36
CA ASP A 83 21.13 44.92 14.35
C ASP A 83 19.65 44.59 14.12
N TRP A 84 19.37 43.40 13.56
CA TRP A 84 18.01 42.91 13.31
C TRP A 84 17.32 42.33 14.56
N GLY A 85 17.99 42.37 15.72
CA GLY A 85 17.42 41.93 16.99
C GLY A 85 17.40 40.41 17.12
N LEU A 86 18.55 39.76 16.90
CA LEU A 86 18.71 38.33 17.08
C LEU A 86 18.46 37.92 18.53
N GLY A 87 17.61 36.91 18.70
CA GLY A 87 17.26 36.34 19.99
C GLY A 87 17.23 34.82 19.93
N ARG A 88 17.08 34.18 21.10
CA ARG A 88 16.90 32.73 21.16
C ARG A 88 15.58 32.35 20.48
N GLY A 89 15.63 31.29 19.66
CA GLY A 89 14.46 30.81 18.94
C GLY A 89 14.08 31.63 17.70
N CYS A 90 14.99 32.47 17.20
CA CYS A 90 14.79 33.11 15.90
C CYS A 90 14.94 32.11 14.74
N GLU A 91 14.24 32.36 13.65
CA GLU A 91 14.27 31.58 12.42
C GLU A 91 14.65 32.50 11.24
N PHE A 92 15.62 32.07 10.44
CA PHE A 92 15.90 32.65 9.13
C PHE A 92 15.27 31.77 8.07
N GLU A 93 14.21 32.28 7.47
CA GLU A 93 13.56 31.70 6.30
C GLU A 93 14.24 32.21 5.03
N VAL A 94 14.86 31.30 4.29
CA VAL A 94 15.60 31.56 3.07
C VAL A 94 14.67 31.36 1.88
N HIS A 95 14.42 32.44 1.14
CA HIS A 95 13.68 32.41 -0.11
C HIS A 95 14.64 32.39 -1.30
N ASP A 96 14.48 31.40 -2.18
CA ASP A 96 15.17 31.33 -3.47
C ASP A 96 14.47 32.26 -4.48
N THR A 97 15.17 33.30 -4.95
CA THR A 97 14.64 34.25 -5.94
C THR A 97 14.84 33.79 -7.39
N ARG A 98 15.52 32.66 -7.63
CA ARG A 98 15.63 32.09 -8.98
C ARG A 98 14.24 31.73 -9.53
N PRO A 99 14.02 31.85 -10.85
CA PRO A 99 12.80 31.32 -11.46
C PRO A 99 12.68 29.81 -11.18
N PRO A 100 11.47 29.25 -11.04
CA PRO A 100 11.28 27.83 -10.72
C PRO A 100 12.07 26.87 -11.61
N ALA A 101 12.22 27.19 -12.91
CA ALA A 101 12.98 26.39 -13.87
C ALA A 101 14.50 26.34 -13.62
N ALA A 102 15.06 27.31 -12.89
CA ALA A 102 16.49 27.38 -12.55
C ALA A 102 16.79 26.85 -11.14
N ARG A 103 15.78 26.33 -10.43
CA ARG A 103 15.96 25.74 -9.09
C ARG A 103 16.28 24.25 -9.24
N PRO A 104 17.45 23.78 -8.78
CA PRO A 104 17.76 22.35 -8.83
C PRO A 104 16.81 21.57 -7.91
N ASN A 105 16.22 20.49 -8.44
CA ASN A 105 15.37 19.60 -7.67
C ASN A 105 16.21 18.44 -7.12
N PHE A 106 16.59 18.51 -5.84
CA PHE A 106 17.36 17.46 -5.17
C PHE A 106 16.51 16.37 -4.51
N SER A 107 15.18 16.50 -4.50
CA SER A 107 14.29 15.45 -3.97
C SER A 107 13.99 14.38 -5.02
N ASP A 108 14.14 14.69 -6.30
CA ASP A 108 13.97 13.73 -7.37
C ASP A 108 15.25 12.90 -7.59
N LEU A 109 15.22 11.67 -7.09
CA LEU A 109 16.29 10.68 -7.25
C LEU A 109 16.08 9.78 -8.48
N SER A 110 15.15 10.12 -9.39
CA SER A 110 14.85 9.31 -10.58
C SER A 110 16.02 9.27 -11.57
N SER A 111 16.78 10.36 -11.70
CA SER A 111 17.93 10.47 -12.59
C SER A 111 19.23 9.90 -12.00
N VAL A 112 19.22 9.50 -10.72
CA VAL A 112 20.40 8.92 -10.07
C VAL A 112 20.46 7.44 -10.41
N GLU A 113 21.52 7.02 -11.13
CA GLU A 113 21.77 5.60 -11.39
C GLU A 113 21.95 4.85 -10.07
N LYS A 114 20.95 4.04 -9.72
CA LYS A 114 21.00 3.20 -8.52
C LYS A 114 21.76 1.93 -8.83
N TYR A 115 22.89 1.74 -8.14
CA TYR A 115 23.59 0.46 -8.21
C TYR A 115 22.68 -0.67 -7.68
N THR A 116 22.48 -1.68 -8.52
CA THR A 116 21.74 -2.89 -8.14
C THR A 116 22.73 -4.04 -8.07
N LEU A 117 22.89 -4.62 -6.88
CA LEU A 117 23.78 -5.75 -6.68
C LEU A 117 23.24 -6.97 -7.45
N PRO A 118 24.03 -7.61 -8.34
CA PRO A 118 23.59 -8.82 -9.02
C PRO A 118 23.18 -9.92 -8.05
N THR A 119 22.11 -10.65 -8.38
CA THR A 119 21.58 -11.72 -7.52
C THR A 119 22.62 -12.80 -7.21
N SER A 120 23.43 -13.18 -8.21
CA SER A 120 24.50 -14.17 -8.04
C SER A 120 25.54 -13.73 -7.01
N THR A 121 25.92 -12.44 -7.00
CA THR A 121 26.83 -11.90 -5.99
C THR A 121 26.16 -11.87 -4.62
N TYR A 122 24.91 -11.39 -4.54
CA TYR A 122 24.16 -11.32 -3.28
C TYR A 122 24.01 -12.69 -2.59
N GLU A 123 23.83 -13.75 -3.36
CA GLU A 123 23.73 -15.13 -2.86
C GLU A 123 25.00 -15.64 -2.19
N THR A 124 26.16 -15.18 -2.64
CA THR A 124 27.46 -15.58 -2.06
C THR A 124 27.82 -14.81 -0.80
N LEU A 125 27.16 -13.68 -0.52
CA LEU A 125 27.50 -12.82 0.62
C LEU A 125 27.05 -13.45 1.96
N PRO A 126 27.99 -13.71 2.90
CA PRO A 126 27.67 -14.38 4.16
C PRO A 126 26.89 -13.49 5.13
N ASN A 127 27.05 -12.17 5.03
CA ASN A 127 26.36 -11.16 5.83
C ASN A 127 25.09 -10.61 5.15
N SER A 128 24.57 -11.30 4.13
CA SER A 128 23.31 -10.93 3.48
C SER A 128 22.10 -11.38 4.29
N VAL A 129 20.98 -10.66 4.14
CA VAL A 129 19.67 -11.08 4.67
C VAL A 129 19.27 -12.45 4.12
N LEU A 130 19.66 -12.78 2.88
CA LEU A 130 19.43 -14.09 2.30
C LEU A 130 20.18 -15.21 3.04
N SER A 131 21.48 -15.03 3.27
CA SER A 131 22.31 -15.96 4.06
C SER A 131 21.73 -16.15 5.46
N TRP A 132 21.31 -15.06 6.11
CA TRP A 132 20.63 -15.13 7.40
C TRP A 132 19.33 -15.93 7.34
N LYS A 133 18.46 -15.67 6.35
CA LYS A 133 17.20 -16.42 6.14
C LYS A 133 17.45 -17.91 5.91
N LYS A 134 18.47 -18.25 5.13
CA LYS A 134 18.87 -19.64 4.86
C LYS A 134 19.38 -20.32 6.13
N ASN A 135 20.21 -19.65 6.93
CA ASN A 135 20.75 -20.21 8.18
C ASN A 135 19.67 -20.39 9.25
N GLN A 136 18.74 -19.45 9.35
CA GLN A 136 17.58 -19.56 10.23
C GLN A 136 16.49 -20.48 9.67
N LYS A 137 16.68 -20.99 8.44
CA LYS A 137 15.75 -21.85 7.73
C LYS A 137 14.38 -21.20 7.49
N LEU A 138 14.25 -19.87 7.50
CA LEU A 138 12.93 -19.24 7.38
C LEU A 138 12.30 -19.40 5.99
N GLY A 139 11.01 -19.72 5.97
CA GLY A 139 10.15 -19.65 4.79
C GLY A 139 10.50 -20.72 3.77
N ARG A 140 10.95 -20.34 2.57
CA ARG A 140 11.35 -21.30 1.52
C ARG A 140 12.58 -22.15 1.88
N PHE A 141 13.26 -21.83 2.98
CA PHE A 141 14.42 -22.57 3.47
C PHE A 141 14.07 -23.50 4.64
N ASP A 142 12.80 -23.57 5.05
CA ASP A 142 12.34 -24.44 6.13
C ASP A 142 12.39 -25.90 5.63
N PRO A 143 13.17 -26.79 6.27
CA PRO A 143 13.28 -28.19 5.84
C PRO A 143 12.00 -28.98 6.11
N THR A 144 11.10 -28.46 6.94
CA THR A 144 9.78 -29.02 7.24
C THR A 144 8.69 -28.46 6.34
N ALA A 145 9.00 -27.51 5.46
CA ALA A 145 8.03 -27.00 4.51
C ALA A 145 7.63 -28.13 3.55
N LEU A 146 6.34 -28.44 3.50
CA LEU A 146 5.79 -29.40 2.55
C LEU A 146 5.95 -28.87 1.12
N SER A 147 6.11 -29.79 0.16
CA SER A 147 6.10 -29.46 -1.26
C SER A 147 4.81 -28.68 -1.60
N PRO A 148 4.85 -27.71 -2.54
CA PRO A 148 3.64 -27.01 -2.99
C PRO A 148 2.49 -27.94 -3.38
N GLU A 149 2.79 -29.08 -3.99
CA GLU A 149 1.79 -30.09 -4.35
C GLU A 149 1.18 -30.78 -3.12
N ASP A 150 1.99 -31.11 -2.13
CA ASP A 150 1.53 -31.76 -0.90
C ASP A 150 0.69 -30.80 -0.04
N MET A 151 1.06 -29.52 0.00
CA MET A 151 0.25 -28.48 0.64
C MET A 151 -1.13 -28.35 -0.02
N LEU A 152 -1.21 -28.40 -1.35
CA LEU A 152 -2.48 -28.36 -2.07
C LEU A 152 -3.34 -29.59 -1.78
N LYS A 153 -2.74 -30.80 -1.78
CA LYS A 153 -3.45 -32.04 -1.42
C LYS A 153 -4.03 -31.97 -0.01
N GLN A 154 -3.24 -31.52 0.97
CA GLN A 154 -3.71 -31.35 2.34
C GLN A 154 -4.83 -30.32 2.45
N GLN A 155 -4.77 -29.22 1.69
CA GLN A 155 -5.84 -28.22 1.67
C GLN A 155 -7.13 -28.79 1.05
N VAL A 156 -7.04 -29.53 -0.04
CA VAL A 156 -8.20 -30.19 -0.67
C VAL A 156 -8.81 -31.20 0.28
N GLU A 157 -8.01 -32.03 0.94
CA GLU A 157 -8.48 -32.99 1.93
C GLU A 157 -9.18 -32.30 3.12
N LYS A 158 -8.59 -31.21 3.62
CA LYS A 158 -9.21 -30.38 4.67
C LYS A 158 -10.55 -29.79 4.22
N ASP A 159 -10.60 -29.21 3.01
CA ASP A 159 -11.82 -28.64 2.44
C ASP A 159 -12.91 -29.73 2.31
N GLN A 160 -12.55 -30.96 1.89
CA GLN A 160 -13.48 -32.10 1.81
C GLN A 160 -13.98 -32.56 3.19
N GLN A 161 -13.09 -32.60 4.19
CA GLN A 161 -13.48 -32.92 5.57
C GLN A 161 -14.44 -31.89 6.13
N GLU A 162 -14.18 -30.59 5.91
CA GLU A 162 -15.05 -29.49 6.34
C GLU A 162 -16.45 -29.57 5.70
N ILE A 163 -16.51 -29.88 4.39
CA ILE A 163 -17.77 -30.08 3.67
C ILE A 163 -18.59 -31.20 4.29
N LYS A 164 -17.95 -32.33 4.61
CA LYS A 164 -18.60 -33.49 5.26
C LYS A 164 -19.05 -33.14 6.67
N GLN A 165 -18.20 -32.49 7.46
CA GLN A 165 -18.47 -32.16 8.86
C GLN A 165 -19.63 -31.17 9.00
N ARG A 166 -19.72 -30.18 8.10
CA ARG A 166 -20.78 -29.16 8.11
C ARG A 166 -22.02 -29.56 7.33
N GLY A 167 -22.02 -30.73 6.68
CA GLY A 167 -23.16 -31.20 5.88
C GLY A 167 -23.47 -30.33 4.66
N ILE A 168 -22.45 -29.73 4.05
CA ILE A 168 -22.55 -28.89 2.85
C ILE A 168 -22.93 -29.78 1.66
N GLU A 169 -24.16 -29.62 1.19
CA GLU A 169 -24.72 -30.37 0.07
C GLU A 169 -25.44 -29.43 -0.88
N LEU A 170 -25.59 -29.84 -2.13
CA LEU A 170 -26.32 -29.10 -3.15
C LEU A 170 -27.77 -28.87 -2.72
N SER A 171 -28.29 -27.70 -3.05
CA SER A 171 -29.67 -27.26 -2.76
C SER A 171 -30.01 -27.04 -1.28
N LYS A 172 -29.08 -27.23 -0.34
CA LYS A 172 -29.30 -26.85 1.06
C LYS A 172 -29.22 -25.34 1.27
N ARG A 173 -29.93 -24.88 2.30
CA ARG A 173 -29.92 -23.49 2.78
C ARG A 173 -28.70 -23.25 3.66
N ALA A 174 -28.07 -22.10 3.48
CA ALA A 174 -26.86 -21.76 4.20
C ALA A 174 -26.72 -20.25 4.42
N ILE A 175 -25.90 -19.90 5.41
CA ILE A 175 -25.39 -18.53 5.61
C ILE A 175 -23.90 -18.46 5.31
N VAL A 176 -23.46 -17.27 4.92
CA VAL A 176 -22.05 -16.98 4.58
C VAL A 176 -21.43 -16.06 5.63
N HIS A 177 -20.39 -16.55 6.30
CA HIS A 177 -19.63 -15.80 7.31
C HIS A 177 -18.58 -14.83 6.69
N PRO A 178 -18.30 -13.68 7.33
CA PRO A 178 -18.96 -13.16 8.53
C PRO A 178 -20.33 -12.57 8.19
N SER A 179 -21.37 -13.06 8.86
CA SER A 179 -22.73 -12.53 8.80
C SER A 179 -23.05 -11.81 10.10
N THR A 180 -22.55 -10.58 10.24
CA THR A 180 -22.89 -9.73 11.39
C THR A 180 -24.16 -8.94 11.07
N PRO A 181 -25.20 -8.96 11.93
CA PRO A 181 -26.37 -8.11 11.77
C PRO A 181 -25.94 -6.63 11.60
N PRO A 182 -26.53 -5.88 10.65
CA PRO A 182 -27.73 -6.22 9.85
C PRO A 182 -27.45 -7.00 8.55
N HIS A 183 -26.19 -7.26 8.17
CA HIS A 183 -25.82 -7.81 6.86
C HIS A 183 -25.70 -9.34 6.90
N ILE A 184 -26.83 -10.04 7.04
CA ILE A 184 -26.88 -11.52 7.04
C ILE A 184 -27.04 -12.04 5.61
N ARG A 185 -26.02 -12.71 5.10
CA ARG A 185 -26.00 -13.23 3.72
C ARG A 185 -26.49 -14.67 3.69
N ARG A 186 -27.79 -14.84 3.47
CA ARG A 186 -28.47 -16.13 3.30
C ARG A 186 -28.55 -16.52 1.84
N GLY A 187 -28.56 -17.83 1.58
CA GLY A 187 -28.71 -18.33 0.22
C GLY A 187 -28.82 -19.84 0.14
N THR A 188 -28.83 -20.33 -1.09
CA THR A 188 -28.92 -21.74 -1.45
C THR A 188 -27.63 -22.19 -2.12
N ILE A 189 -27.08 -23.33 -1.67
CA ILE A 189 -25.87 -23.91 -2.26
C ILE A 189 -26.19 -24.43 -3.65
N ARG A 190 -25.48 -23.94 -4.66
CA ARG A 190 -25.66 -24.31 -6.07
C ARG A 190 -24.47 -25.05 -6.68
N PHE A 191 -23.29 -24.91 -6.11
CA PHE A 191 -22.07 -25.54 -6.62
C PHE A 191 -21.12 -25.93 -5.49
N ILE A 192 -20.47 -27.09 -5.62
CA ILE A 192 -19.41 -27.55 -4.72
C ILE A 192 -18.33 -28.17 -5.60
N GLY A 193 -17.14 -27.58 -5.64
CA GLY A 193 -16.06 -28.11 -6.49
C GLY A 193 -14.90 -27.15 -6.70
N PRO A 194 -13.91 -27.56 -7.51
CA PRO A 194 -12.77 -26.72 -7.84
C PRO A 194 -13.17 -25.57 -8.77
N VAL A 195 -12.55 -24.40 -8.54
CA VAL A 195 -12.71 -23.20 -9.38
C VAL A 195 -11.31 -22.66 -9.69
N PRO A 196 -10.66 -23.13 -10.77
CA PRO A 196 -9.27 -22.78 -11.09
C PRO A 196 -9.06 -21.28 -11.35
N THR A 197 -10.11 -20.58 -11.79
CA THR A 197 -10.07 -19.16 -12.13
C THR A 197 -9.98 -18.23 -10.91
N ILE A 198 -10.29 -18.74 -9.70
CA ILE A 198 -10.14 -17.95 -8.48
C ILE A 198 -8.70 -18.11 -7.97
N PRO A 199 -7.89 -17.02 -7.96
CA PRO A 199 -6.50 -17.12 -7.55
C PRO A 199 -6.40 -17.52 -6.07
N SER A 200 -5.63 -18.58 -5.81
CA SER A 200 -5.26 -19.03 -4.48
C SER A 200 -3.77 -18.74 -4.24
N PRO A 201 -3.37 -18.29 -3.04
CA PRO A 201 -1.95 -18.08 -2.70
C PRO A 201 -1.11 -19.35 -2.88
N LEU A 202 -1.73 -20.53 -2.78
CA LEU A 202 -1.07 -21.84 -2.96
C LEU A 202 -0.89 -22.24 -4.44
N VAL A 203 -1.72 -21.72 -5.35
CA VAL A 203 -1.67 -22.07 -6.78
C VAL A 203 -0.70 -21.17 -7.56
N LYS A 204 -0.40 -19.98 -7.05
CA LYS A 204 0.52 -19.01 -7.69
C LYS A 204 1.98 -19.50 -7.78
N SER A 205 2.34 -20.53 -7.02
CA SER A 205 3.68 -21.13 -6.99
C SER A 205 3.87 -22.31 -7.94
N LEU A 206 2.80 -22.83 -8.55
CA LEU A 206 2.92 -23.81 -9.62
C LEU A 206 3.26 -23.08 -10.92
N PRO A 207 4.21 -23.55 -11.73
CA PRO A 207 4.50 -22.95 -13.02
C PRO A 207 3.22 -22.99 -13.84
N SER A 208 2.66 -21.81 -14.14
CA SER A 208 1.56 -21.68 -15.08
C SER A 208 2.05 -22.21 -16.42
N SER A 209 1.53 -23.35 -16.85
CA SER A 209 1.65 -23.83 -18.23
C SER A 209 0.83 -22.97 -19.20
N SER A 210 0.82 -21.65 -19.01
CA SER A 210 0.19 -20.66 -19.89
C SER A 210 1.24 -19.96 -20.76
N ALA A 211 2.17 -20.76 -21.30
CA ALA A 211 3.00 -20.42 -22.45
C ALA A 211 2.82 -21.50 -23.54
N ALA A 212 1.59 -21.98 -23.71
CA ALA A 212 1.19 -22.68 -24.92
C ALA A 212 0.69 -21.64 -25.92
N ALA A 213 1.32 -21.64 -27.08
CA ALA A 213 1.15 -20.72 -28.18
C ALA A 213 -0.32 -20.54 -28.59
N GLU A 214 -0.64 -19.30 -28.94
CA GLU A 214 -1.72 -18.99 -29.87
C GLU A 214 -1.31 -19.60 -31.22
N ASP A 215 -1.98 -20.67 -31.65
CA ASP A 215 -2.06 -21.05 -33.06
C ASP A 215 -3.49 -21.56 -33.32
N GLU A 216 -4.12 -20.93 -34.31
CA GLU A 216 -5.50 -21.15 -34.74
C GLU A 216 -5.69 -22.52 -35.45
N ASP A 217 -6.97 -22.89 -35.56
CA ASP A 217 -7.57 -23.92 -36.43
C ASP A 217 -7.43 -25.41 -36.06
N LYS A 218 -8.51 -26.00 -35.51
CA LYS A 218 -9.37 -26.94 -36.27
C LYS A 218 -10.54 -27.53 -35.48
N ASP A 219 -11.61 -27.73 -36.25
CA ASP A 219 -12.92 -28.28 -35.94
C ASP A 219 -12.95 -29.75 -35.44
N ASP A 220 -13.96 -29.98 -34.59
CA ASP A 220 -14.88 -31.13 -34.53
C ASP A 220 -14.39 -32.51 -33.99
N LYS A 221 -14.91 -32.83 -32.79
CA LYS A 221 -15.54 -34.09 -32.32
C LYS A 221 -14.94 -34.73 -31.06
N ASN A 222 -15.85 -34.87 -30.08
CA ASN A 222 -15.87 -35.82 -28.96
C ASN A 222 -14.56 -36.00 -28.19
N GLU A 223 -14.46 -35.30 -27.06
CA GLU A 223 -13.54 -35.69 -25.99
C GLU A 223 -14.36 -35.90 -24.72
N GLU A 224 -14.41 -37.16 -24.32
CA GLU A 224 -14.91 -37.63 -23.04
C GLU A 224 -14.20 -36.90 -21.91
N GLU A 225 -14.90 -36.69 -20.78
CA GLU A 225 -14.45 -35.95 -19.60
C GLU A 225 -13.20 -36.57 -18.94
N GLU A 226 -12.02 -36.40 -19.55
CA GLU A 226 -10.75 -36.65 -18.88
C GLU A 226 -10.47 -35.43 -17.99
N GLY A 227 -10.82 -35.56 -16.71
CA GLY A 227 -10.63 -34.52 -15.71
C GLY A 227 -9.20 -34.00 -15.70
N ASN A 228 -9.04 -32.71 -15.99
CA ASN A 228 -7.76 -32.01 -15.90
C ASN A 228 -7.13 -32.26 -14.52
N ILE A 229 -5.89 -32.74 -14.48
CA ILE A 229 -5.14 -32.99 -13.25
C ILE A 229 -5.05 -31.71 -12.38
N SER A 230 -5.11 -30.53 -13.01
CA SER A 230 -5.19 -29.23 -12.32
C SER A 230 -6.43 -29.09 -11.44
N ASP A 231 -7.55 -29.69 -11.82
CA ASP A 231 -8.83 -29.56 -11.11
C ASP A 231 -8.87 -30.44 -9.84
N LEU A 232 -8.08 -31.53 -9.81
CA LEU A 232 -7.94 -32.39 -8.64
C LEU A 232 -7.07 -31.78 -7.53
N LEU A 233 -6.13 -30.91 -7.90
CA LEU A 233 -5.24 -30.20 -6.96
C LEU A 233 -5.73 -28.78 -6.64
N ALA A 234 -6.83 -28.36 -7.26
CA ALA A 234 -7.39 -27.03 -7.04
C ALA A 234 -8.19 -26.97 -5.73
N PRO A 235 -8.11 -25.84 -5.01
CA PRO A 235 -8.90 -25.61 -3.80
C PRO A 235 -10.40 -25.73 -4.09
N ILE A 236 -11.16 -26.32 -3.15
CA ILE A 236 -12.61 -26.45 -3.29
C ILE A 236 -13.28 -25.13 -2.90
N TRP A 237 -14.32 -24.79 -3.64
CA TRP A 237 -15.19 -23.65 -3.43
C TRP A 237 -16.65 -24.09 -3.35
N VAL A 238 -17.42 -23.36 -2.56
CA VAL A 238 -18.87 -23.50 -2.46
C VAL A 238 -19.50 -22.29 -3.14
N GLY A 239 -20.22 -22.54 -4.22
CA GLY A 239 -21.02 -21.54 -4.93
C GLY A 239 -22.41 -21.46 -4.33
N ILE A 240 -22.80 -20.27 -3.88
CA ILE A 240 -24.08 -19.99 -3.22
C ILE A 240 -24.82 -18.92 -4.00
N GLU A 241 -26.09 -19.17 -4.27
CA GLU A 241 -27.04 -18.18 -4.76
C GLU A 241 -27.68 -17.48 -3.56
N LEU A 242 -27.44 -16.18 -3.41
CA LEU A 242 -27.92 -15.36 -2.31
C LEU A 242 -29.35 -14.86 -2.55
N ASP A 243 -30.11 -14.77 -1.46
CA ASP A 243 -31.49 -14.26 -1.47
C ASP A 243 -31.57 -12.75 -1.74
N GLU A 244 -30.46 -12.05 -1.56
CA GLU A 244 -30.31 -10.62 -1.80
C GLU A 244 -29.19 -10.37 -2.83
N PRO A 245 -29.20 -9.23 -3.56
CA PRO A 245 -28.15 -8.87 -4.51
C PRO A 245 -26.83 -8.41 -3.83
N THR A 246 -26.35 -9.18 -2.84
CA THR A 246 -25.11 -8.94 -2.06
C THR A 246 -23.97 -9.92 -2.45
N GLY A 247 -24.10 -10.52 -3.62
CA GLY A 247 -23.13 -11.40 -4.27
C GLY A 247 -22.11 -10.63 -5.09
N LYS A 248 -21.23 -11.38 -5.77
CA LYS A 248 -20.13 -10.85 -6.59
C LYS A 248 -20.27 -11.18 -8.07
N ASN A 249 -21.07 -12.18 -8.42
CA ASN A 249 -21.22 -12.68 -9.77
C ASN A 249 -22.65 -13.19 -10.04
N ASP A 250 -22.87 -13.72 -11.23
CA ASP A 250 -24.11 -14.33 -11.74
C ASP A 250 -24.01 -15.88 -11.81
N GLY A 251 -23.08 -16.47 -11.04
CA GLY A 251 -22.76 -17.89 -11.10
C GLY A 251 -21.66 -18.26 -12.11
N SER A 252 -21.06 -17.27 -12.79
CA SER A 252 -19.86 -17.43 -13.63
C SER A 252 -18.61 -16.76 -13.02
N VAL A 253 -17.42 -17.33 -13.26
CA VAL A 253 -16.12 -16.75 -12.87
C VAL A 253 -15.07 -17.07 -13.93
N GLY A 254 -14.39 -16.03 -14.44
CA GLY A 254 -13.33 -16.18 -15.45
C GLY A 254 -13.83 -16.80 -16.77
N GLY A 255 -15.03 -16.42 -17.22
CA GLY A 255 -15.62 -16.93 -18.46
C GLY A 255 -16.27 -18.31 -18.36
N ARG A 256 -16.04 -19.07 -17.29
CA ARG A 256 -16.69 -20.38 -17.04
C ARG A 256 -17.90 -20.22 -16.13
N ARG A 257 -19.03 -20.81 -16.52
CA ARG A 257 -20.27 -20.84 -15.74
C ARG A 257 -20.33 -22.11 -14.88
N TYR A 258 -20.60 -21.95 -13.59
CA TYR A 258 -20.70 -23.04 -12.61
C TYR A 258 -22.13 -23.27 -12.15
N PHE A 259 -22.91 -22.19 -12.01
CA PHE A 259 -24.34 -22.25 -11.73
C PHE A 259 -25.07 -21.06 -12.35
N ASN A 260 -26.40 -21.10 -12.34
CA ASN A 260 -27.27 -20.03 -12.83
C ASN A 260 -27.84 -19.26 -11.64
N CYS A 261 -27.67 -17.94 -11.62
CA CYS A 261 -28.39 -17.03 -10.74
C CYS A 261 -28.44 -15.62 -11.35
N LEU A 262 -29.20 -14.70 -10.75
CA LEU A 262 -29.22 -13.31 -11.19
C LEU A 262 -27.90 -12.61 -10.89
N GLU A 263 -27.66 -11.50 -11.60
CA GLU A 263 -26.50 -10.66 -11.38
C GLU A 263 -26.41 -10.21 -9.91
N LYS A 264 -25.19 -10.22 -9.36
CA LYS A 264 -24.90 -9.89 -7.95
C LYS A 264 -25.59 -10.80 -6.94
N ARG A 265 -26.02 -12.02 -7.31
CA ARG A 265 -26.53 -13.00 -6.34
C ARG A 265 -25.60 -14.19 -6.14
N GLY A 266 -24.70 -14.47 -7.06
CA GLY A 266 -23.73 -15.54 -6.92
C GLY A 266 -22.53 -15.15 -6.05
N VAL A 267 -22.10 -16.05 -5.18
CA VAL A 267 -20.84 -15.93 -4.44
C VAL A 267 -20.13 -17.28 -4.36
N PHE A 268 -18.80 -17.27 -4.51
CA PHE A 268 -17.95 -18.41 -4.16
C PHE A 268 -17.23 -18.14 -2.85
N VAL A 269 -17.34 -19.07 -1.91
CA VAL A 269 -16.69 -19.00 -0.60
C VAL A 269 -16.02 -20.32 -0.24
N LYS A 270 -15.11 -20.25 0.74
CA LYS A 270 -14.49 -21.44 1.32
C LYS A 270 -15.48 -22.20 2.21
N PRO A 271 -15.41 -23.55 2.26
CA PRO A 271 -16.28 -24.36 3.11
C PRO A 271 -16.33 -23.88 4.58
N GLU A 272 -15.20 -23.45 5.12
CA GLU A 272 -15.07 -22.93 6.50
C GLU A 272 -15.98 -21.73 6.81
N LYS A 273 -16.42 -20.99 5.76
CA LYS A 273 -17.27 -19.81 5.87
C LYS A 273 -18.75 -20.11 5.61
N VAL A 274 -19.11 -21.36 5.35
CA VAL A 274 -20.48 -21.77 5.08
C VAL A 274 -21.03 -22.45 6.32
N GLU A 275 -22.24 -22.07 6.71
CA GLU A 275 -22.99 -22.75 7.75
C GLU A 275 -24.34 -23.16 7.19
N VAL A 276 -24.58 -24.47 7.17
CA VAL A 276 -25.82 -25.07 6.67
C VAL A 276 -26.80 -25.19 7.81
N GLY A 277 -28.06 -24.84 7.54
CA GLY A 277 -29.10 -24.89 8.56
C GLY A 277 -30.45 -24.52 8.00
N ASP A 278 -31.44 -24.42 8.90
CA ASP A 278 -32.77 -23.95 8.55
C ASP A 278 -32.78 -22.42 8.50
N PHE A 279 -32.33 -21.89 7.36
CA PHE A 279 -32.27 -20.46 7.10
C PHE A 279 -33.27 -20.09 6.01
N PRO A 280 -34.55 -19.89 6.34
CA PRO A 280 -35.55 -19.47 5.36
C PRO A 280 -35.16 -18.12 4.75
N PRO A 281 -35.61 -17.85 3.49
CA PRO A 281 -35.48 -16.52 2.90
C PRO A 281 -36.04 -15.47 3.85
N LEU A 282 -35.36 -14.33 3.95
CA LEU A 282 -35.94 -13.18 4.65
C LEU A 282 -37.15 -12.72 3.82
N ASP A 283 -38.33 -12.73 4.41
CA ASP A 283 -39.54 -12.24 3.77
C ASP A 283 -39.39 -10.72 3.59
N LEU A 284 -39.13 -10.28 2.36
CA LEU A 284 -38.97 -8.87 2.00
C LEU A 284 -40.34 -8.21 1.80
N GLY A 285 -41.25 -8.35 2.76
CA GLY A 285 -42.60 -7.81 2.64
C GLY A 285 -43.32 -7.65 3.96
N LEU A 286 -43.79 -6.42 4.20
CA LEU A 286 -44.73 -5.94 5.25
C LEU A 286 -44.13 -5.03 6.34
N GLU A 287 -43.28 -4.06 6.02
CA GLU A 287 -43.11 -2.84 6.85
C GLU A 287 -42.98 -1.55 6.01
N ASP A 288 -43.47 -1.52 4.76
CA ASP A 288 -43.58 -0.28 3.97
C ASP A 288 -44.94 0.44 4.16
N GLU A 289 -45.80 0.00 5.09
CA GLU A 289 -47.11 0.62 5.35
C GLU A 289 -47.15 1.65 6.50
N ASP A 290 -46.06 1.88 7.25
CA ASP A 290 -46.05 2.85 8.37
C ASP A 290 -45.20 4.10 8.11
N LEU A 291 -45.01 4.49 6.83
CA LEU A 291 -44.40 5.77 6.46
C LEU A 291 -45.42 6.73 5.81
N GLU A 292 -46.64 6.78 6.34
CA GLU A 292 -47.57 7.90 6.15
C GLU A 292 -48.11 8.37 7.52
N GLU A 293 -47.89 9.67 7.81
CA GLU A 293 -48.39 10.46 8.95
C GLU A 293 -47.90 10.00 10.35
N ILE A 294 -47.12 10.77 11.11
CA ILE A 294 -47.43 12.10 11.71
C ILE A 294 -46.12 12.84 12.04
#